data_AF-A0A348VDS6-F1
#
_entry.id   AF-A0A348VDS6-F1
#
_cell.length_a   1.000
_cell.length_b   1.000
_cell.length_c   1.000
_cell.angle_alpha   90.00
_cell.angle_beta   90.00
_cell.angle_gamma   90.00
#
_symmetry.space_group_name_H-M   'P 1'
#
loop_
_entity.id
_entity.type
_entity.pdbx_description
1 polymer ?
#
loop_
_entity_poly.entity_id
_entity_poly.type
_entity_poly.pdbx_seq_one_letter_code
_entity_poly.pdbx_strand_id
1 'polypeptide(L)'
;MALKVAVIGATGSVGKQTLEVIDRFPDKFVPTLLIGGKNVELLQILGQKYGCSVFSPWLHAPLELSLDELEYADIMVYAASTVDYLSYMSHFLGLGKPVCLSTKEIIVETWPLIESFSGLIRPVDSEHNALWRIGAKGHGVKSIYVVGSGGSLRDKNREEIENATLDQVLSHPVWNMGPKVTFDSAFLINKSMEVIEASHLFNSRGEQISIVIERTGSIHALVDFVDGSRNVFFSKPTMLIPIAYALSYPSILPLDVETIMQPSDALGYRLDKPDFDRFPWGKLGHYALELGYTSRMAFSVADEIAFECFKEKIMKPSDIYHFLVKAIEDYRAISYPESITEYFSLRHDMIEKMWKEVRAI
;
A
#
# COMPACT_ATOMS: atom_id res chain seq x y z
N MET A 1 -0.80 -30.05 3.72
CA MET A 1 0.42 -29.71 2.96
C MET A 1 0.70 -28.24 3.15
N ALA A 2 1.97 -27.83 3.17
CA ALA A 2 2.34 -26.42 3.21
C ALA A 2 1.91 -25.72 1.92
N LEU A 3 1.48 -24.46 2.04
CA LEU A 3 1.13 -23.62 0.90
C LEU A 3 2.41 -23.15 0.20
N LYS A 4 2.43 -23.27 -1.12
CA LYS A 4 3.50 -22.75 -1.97
C LYS A 4 3.30 -21.25 -2.18
N VAL A 5 4.32 -20.45 -1.89
CA VAL A 5 4.23 -18.99 -1.89
C VAL A 5 5.15 -18.41 -2.96
N ALA A 6 4.58 -17.63 -3.88
CA ALA A 6 5.33 -16.71 -4.74
C ALA A 6 5.44 -15.34 -4.06
N VAL A 7 6.62 -14.73 -4.00
CA VAL A 7 6.83 -13.42 -3.37
C VAL A 7 7.39 -12.43 -4.38
N ILE A 8 6.57 -11.46 -4.77
CA ILE A 8 6.98 -10.33 -5.62
C ILE A 8 7.48 -9.20 -4.73
N GLY A 9 8.69 -8.69 -4.97
CA GLY A 9 9.34 -7.71 -4.09
C GLY A 9 10.05 -8.34 -2.90
N ALA A 10 10.58 -9.56 -3.05
CA ALA A 10 11.18 -10.36 -1.97
C ALA A 10 12.32 -9.67 -1.19
N THR A 11 13.04 -8.74 -1.84
CA THR A 11 14.17 -8.00 -1.24
C THR A 11 13.75 -6.70 -0.54
N GLY A 12 12.48 -6.29 -0.67
CA GLY A 12 11.90 -5.12 -0.01
C GLY A 12 11.56 -5.34 1.47
N SER A 13 11.07 -4.30 2.15
CA SER A 13 10.71 -4.39 3.58
C SER A 13 9.62 -5.44 3.85
N VAL A 14 8.50 -5.37 3.12
CA VAL A 14 7.38 -6.32 3.27
C VAL A 14 7.78 -7.71 2.77
N GLY A 15 8.54 -7.82 1.67
CA GLY A 15 9.04 -9.10 1.16
C GLY A 15 9.92 -9.84 2.17
N LYS A 16 10.88 -9.15 2.80
CA LYS A 16 11.72 -9.74 3.86
C LYS A 16 10.89 -10.15 5.08
N GLN A 17 9.94 -9.33 5.52
CA GLN A 17 9.05 -9.68 6.63
C GLN A 17 8.10 -10.84 6.29
N THR A 18 7.73 -10.99 5.02
CA THR A 18 7.01 -12.18 4.52
C THR A 18 7.85 -13.43 4.68
N LEU A 19 9.11 -13.38 4.25
CA LEU A 19 10.05 -14.50 4.41
C LEU A 19 10.33 -14.79 5.90
N GLU A 20 10.34 -13.78 6.76
CA GLU A 20 10.41 -13.97 8.22
C GLU A 20 9.18 -14.71 8.78
N VAL A 21 7.98 -14.36 8.33
CA VAL A 21 6.76 -15.11 8.71
C VAL A 21 6.85 -16.56 8.23
N ILE A 22 7.36 -16.79 7.01
CA ILE A 22 7.56 -18.14 6.48
C ILE A 22 8.58 -18.93 7.32
N ASP A 23 9.70 -18.31 7.72
CA ASP A 23 10.71 -18.93 8.60
C ASP A 23 10.13 -19.36 9.95
N ARG A 24 9.13 -18.64 10.47
CA ARG A 24 8.43 -18.97 11.72
C ARG A 24 7.45 -20.14 11.55
N PHE A 25 6.98 -20.41 10.34
CA PHE A 25 5.99 -21.46 10.05
C PHE A 25 6.35 -22.30 8.81
N PRO A 26 7.51 -22.98 8.80
CA PRO A 26 8.00 -23.73 7.65
C PRO A 26 7.10 -24.92 7.28
N ASP A 27 6.36 -25.48 8.25
CA ASP A 27 5.38 -26.55 8.00
C ASP A 27 4.10 -26.07 7.31
N LYS A 28 3.89 -24.74 7.25
CA LYS A 28 2.69 -24.11 6.69
C LYS A 28 2.95 -23.41 5.36
N PHE A 29 4.15 -22.88 5.13
CA PHE A 29 4.48 -22.11 3.95
C PHE A 29 5.85 -22.51 3.38
N VAL A 30 5.94 -22.61 2.06
CA VAL A 30 7.18 -22.91 1.35
C VAL A 30 7.31 -21.91 0.20
N PRO A 31 8.38 -21.08 0.14
CA PRO A 31 8.63 -20.23 -1.01
C PRO A 31 8.94 -21.08 -2.24
N THR A 32 8.29 -20.79 -3.37
CA THR A 32 8.57 -21.47 -4.65
C THR A 32 9.13 -20.55 -5.71
N LEU A 33 8.89 -19.24 -5.58
CA LEU A 33 9.36 -18.23 -6.52
C LEU A 33 9.59 -16.92 -5.78
N LEU A 34 10.77 -16.32 -5.94
CA LEU A 34 11.09 -14.99 -5.43
C LEU A 34 11.37 -14.04 -6.59
N ILE A 35 10.61 -12.95 -6.66
CA ILE A 35 10.83 -11.88 -7.63
C ILE A 35 11.40 -10.67 -6.91
N GLY A 36 12.48 -10.10 -7.43
CA GLY A 36 13.15 -8.94 -6.86
C GLY A 36 13.54 -7.90 -7.91
N GLY A 37 13.88 -6.69 -7.45
CA GLY A 37 14.38 -5.61 -8.30
C GLY A 37 15.90 -5.59 -8.40
N LYS A 38 16.49 -4.41 -8.20
CA LYS A 38 17.94 -4.13 -8.36
C LYS A 38 18.86 -4.85 -7.38
N ASN A 39 18.37 -5.28 -6.21
CA ASN A 39 19.19 -5.99 -5.22
C ASN A 39 19.29 -7.48 -5.57
N VAL A 40 20.00 -7.75 -6.67
CA VAL A 40 20.14 -9.09 -7.26
C VAL A 40 20.92 -10.04 -6.35
N GLU A 41 21.96 -9.54 -5.68
CA GLU A 41 22.78 -10.33 -4.76
C GLU A 41 21.95 -10.90 -3.60
N LEU A 42 21.17 -10.05 -2.91
CA LEU A 42 20.29 -10.51 -1.85
C LEU A 42 19.24 -11.49 -2.37
N LEU A 43 18.68 -11.24 -3.56
CA LEU A 43 17.70 -12.14 -4.16
C LEU A 43 18.28 -13.54 -4.39
N GLN A 44 19.51 -13.64 -4.91
CA GLN A 44 20.20 -14.91 -5.11
C GLN A 44 20.48 -15.64 -3.79
N ILE A 45 20.91 -14.92 -2.75
CA ILE A 45 21.11 -15.48 -1.40
C ILE A 45 19.80 -16.06 -0.86
N LEU A 46 18.69 -15.33 -1.02
CA LEU A 46 17.37 -15.82 -0.59
C LEU A 46 16.92 -17.04 -1.41
N GLY A 47 17.12 -17.04 -2.73
CA GLY A 47 16.85 -18.19 -3.60
C GLY A 47 17.57 -19.45 -3.15
N GLN A 48 18.86 -19.34 -2.82
CA GLN A 48 19.66 -20.44 -2.28
C GLN A 48 19.17 -20.89 -0.90
N LYS A 49 18.85 -19.96 0.01
CA LYS A 49 18.33 -20.27 1.35
C LYS A 49 17.05 -21.11 1.30
N TYR A 50 16.12 -20.76 0.41
CA TYR A 50 14.82 -21.43 0.31
C TYR A 50 14.78 -22.54 -0.74
N GLY A 51 15.84 -22.72 -1.53
CA GLY A 51 15.90 -23.72 -2.60
C GLY A 51 14.83 -23.50 -3.68
N CYS A 52 14.58 -22.24 -4.05
CA CYS A 52 13.49 -21.87 -4.96
C CYS A 52 13.96 -21.00 -6.13
N SER A 53 13.15 -20.90 -7.18
CA SER A 53 13.43 -20.09 -8.36
C SER A 53 13.46 -18.60 -8.00
N VAL A 54 14.32 -17.85 -8.69
CA VAL A 54 14.43 -16.40 -8.54
C VAL A 54 14.33 -15.68 -9.88
N PHE A 55 13.71 -14.51 -9.86
CA PHE A 55 13.58 -13.66 -11.04
C PHE A 55 13.84 -12.18 -10.70
N SER A 56 14.59 -11.51 -11.56
CA SER A 56 14.80 -10.06 -11.53
C SER A 56 15.11 -9.58 -12.94
N PRO A 57 14.51 -8.46 -13.39
CA PRO A 57 14.90 -7.82 -14.66
C PRO A 57 16.38 -7.41 -14.73
N TRP A 58 17.09 -7.38 -13.60
CA TRP A 58 18.51 -7.02 -13.50
C TRP A 58 19.46 -8.23 -13.43
N LEU A 59 18.94 -9.46 -13.50
CA LEU A 59 19.79 -10.64 -13.65
C LEU A 59 20.38 -10.68 -15.08
N HIS A 60 21.67 -11.01 -15.20
CA HIS A 60 22.43 -10.98 -16.46
C HIS A 60 22.06 -12.06 -17.50
N ALA A 61 20.86 -12.62 -17.45
CA ALA A 61 20.33 -13.55 -18.45
C ALA A 61 18.93 -13.10 -18.88
N PRO A 62 18.54 -13.28 -20.15
CA PRO A 62 17.17 -13.05 -20.61
C PRO A 62 16.30 -14.20 -20.08
N LEU A 63 16.00 -14.16 -18.79
CA LEU A 63 14.93 -14.95 -18.21
C LEU A 63 13.70 -14.06 -18.30
N GLU A 64 12.72 -14.45 -19.09
CA GLU A 64 11.35 -13.99 -18.88
C GLU A 64 10.79 -14.73 -17.66
N LEU A 65 9.90 -14.09 -16.91
CA LEU A 65 9.25 -14.74 -15.78
C LEU A 65 8.34 -15.84 -16.32
N SER A 66 8.66 -17.09 -16.00
CA SER A 66 7.88 -18.24 -16.45
C SER A 66 6.51 -18.27 -15.77
N LEU A 67 5.45 -18.37 -16.57
CA LEU A 67 4.09 -18.56 -16.04
C LEU A 67 3.99 -19.89 -15.30
N ASP A 68 4.67 -20.95 -15.74
CA ASP A 68 4.63 -22.26 -15.07
C ASP A 68 5.14 -22.19 -13.62
N GLU A 69 6.21 -21.40 -13.39
CA GLU A 69 6.76 -21.19 -12.04
C GLU A 69 5.79 -20.41 -11.15
N LEU A 70 5.11 -19.43 -11.73
CA LEU A 70 4.08 -18.66 -11.05
C LEU A 70 2.86 -19.53 -10.73
N GLU A 71 2.40 -20.33 -11.70
CA GLU A 71 1.28 -21.25 -11.60
C GLU A 71 1.53 -22.41 -10.64
N TYR A 72 2.78 -22.72 -10.33
CA TYR A 72 3.11 -23.72 -9.32
C TYR A 72 2.78 -23.25 -7.89
N ALA A 73 2.75 -21.93 -7.63
CA ALA A 73 2.40 -21.38 -6.32
C ALA A 73 0.89 -21.50 -6.02
N ASP A 74 0.55 -21.66 -4.74
CA ASP A 74 -0.84 -21.69 -4.26
C ASP A 74 -1.34 -20.29 -3.88
N ILE A 75 -0.43 -19.40 -3.49
CA ILE A 75 -0.70 -18.03 -3.08
C ILE A 75 0.45 -17.11 -3.51
N MET A 76 0.10 -15.86 -3.84
CA MET A 76 1.07 -14.81 -4.17
C MET A 76 1.09 -13.76 -3.07
N VAL A 77 2.28 -13.28 -2.73
CA VAL A 77 2.47 -12.03 -1.98
C VAL A 77 3.01 -10.98 -2.94
N TYR A 78 2.22 -9.94 -3.19
CA TYR A 78 2.62 -8.80 -3.98
C TYR A 78 3.10 -7.69 -3.05
N ALA A 79 4.42 -7.57 -2.92
CA ALA A 79 5.13 -6.66 -2.03
C ALA A 79 6.13 -5.73 -2.74
N ALA A 80 6.09 -5.67 -4.07
CA ALA A 80 6.89 -4.73 -4.84
C ALA A 80 6.27 -3.33 -4.81
N SER A 81 7.09 -2.28 -4.68
CA SER A 81 6.66 -0.88 -4.72
C SER A 81 6.44 -0.37 -6.15
N THR A 82 5.98 -1.23 -7.05
CA THR A 82 5.70 -0.93 -8.45
C THR A 82 4.48 -1.73 -8.90
N VAL A 83 3.78 -1.24 -9.91
CA VAL A 83 2.67 -1.90 -10.59
C VAL A 83 3.12 -2.79 -11.76
N ASP A 84 4.42 -2.85 -12.06
CA ASP A 84 4.96 -3.53 -13.26
C ASP A 84 4.60 -5.01 -13.37
N TYR A 85 4.31 -5.68 -12.25
CA TYR A 85 3.93 -7.09 -12.22
C TYR A 85 2.41 -7.32 -12.25
N LEU A 86 1.61 -6.29 -12.52
CA LEU A 86 0.14 -6.38 -12.56
C LEU A 86 -0.36 -7.45 -13.53
N SER A 87 0.26 -7.60 -14.71
CA SER A 87 -0.13 -8.64 -15.67
C SER A 87 0.01 -10.05 -15.09
N TYR A 88 1.09 -10.30 -14.34
CA TYR A 88 1.32 -11.58 -13.66
C TYR A 88 0.36 -11.79 -12.49
N MET A 89 0.09 -10.74 -11.71
CA MET A 89 -0.91 -10.77 -10.65
C MET A 89 -2.31 -11.07 -11.20
N SER A 90 -2.71 -10.40 -12.28
CA SER A 90 -4.01 -10.62 -12.93
C SER A 90 -4.13 -12.02 -13.51
N HIS A 91 -3.06 -12.56 -14.10
CA HIS A 91 -3.02 -13.96 -14.54
C HIS A 91 -3.25 -14.90 -13.34
N PHE A 92 -2.53 -14.69 -12.24
CA PHE A 92 -2.64 -15.50 -11.04
C PHE A 92 -4.04 -15.45 -10.41
N LEU A 93 -4.67 -14.27 -10.36
CA LEU A 93 -6.06 -14.10 -9.93
C LEU A 93 -7.04 -14.82 -10.87
N GLY A 94 -6.79 -14.80 -12.18
CA GLY A 94 -7.57 -15.51 -13.19
C GLY A 94 -7.60 -17.03 -13.00
N LEU A 95 -6.59 -17.58 -12.33
CA LEU A 95 -6.54 -19.00 -11.94
C LEU A 95 -7.34 -19.31 -10.66
N GLY A 96 -8.01 -18.31 -10.08
CA GLY A 96 -8.76 -18.46 -8.83
C GLY A 96 -7.89 -18.47 -7.57
N LYS A 97 -6.64 -18.02 -7.65
CA LYS A 97 -5.68 -18.10 -6.54
C LYS A 97 -5.58 -16.76 -5.78
N PRO A 98 -5.44 -16.80 -4.45
CA PRO A 98 -5.41 -15.60 -3.62
C PRO A 98 -4.12 -14.80 -3.77
N VAL A 99 -4.22 -13.47 -3.67
CA VAL A 99 -3.08 -12.55 -3.64
C VAL A 99 -3.11 -11.76 -2.33
N CYS A 100 -2.06 -11.90 -1.52
CA CYS A 100 -1.76 -11.01 -0.41
C CYS A 100 -1.12 -9.73 -0.97
N LEU A 101 -1.87 -8.62 -0.96
CA LEU A 101 -1.47 -7.38 -1.62
C LEU A 101 -1.09 -6.32 -0.61
N SER A 102 0.17 -5.84 -0.66
CA SER A 102 0.62 -4.69 0.15
C SER A 102 0.78 -3.40 -0.66
N THR A 103 0.68 -3.47 -1.98
CA THR A 103 0.93 -2.35 -2.89
C THR A 103 -0.40 -1.67 -3.22
N LYS A 104 -0.73 -0.62 -2.45
CA LYS A 104 -2.00 0.11 -2.58
C LYS A 104 -2.19 0.75 -3.95
N GLU A 105 -1.10 1.14 -4.62
CA GLU A 105 -1.10 1.72 -5.95
C GLU A 105 -1.82 0.82 -6.96
N ILE A 106 -1.73 -0.51 -6.83
CA ILE A 106 -2.50 -1.44 -7.67
C ILE A 106 -4.01 -1.22 -7.49
N ILE A 107 -4.49 -1.09 -6.27
CA ILE A 107 -5.93 -0.86 -6.01
C ILE A 107 -6.32 0.55 -6.48
N VAL A 108 -5.51 1.57 -6.18
CA VAL A 108 -5.77 2.96 -6.55
C VAL A 108 -5.86 3.14 -8.07
N GLU A 109 -4.93 2.55 -8.81
CA GLU A 109 -4.82 2.74 -10.25
C GLU A 109 -5.71 1.76 -11.04
N THR A 110 -5.91 0.53 -10.55
CA THR A 110 -6.38 -0.59 -11.39
C THR A 110 -7.68 -1.27 -10.96
N TRP A 111 -8.41 -0.73 -9.98
CA TRP A 111 -9.60 -1.37 -9.42
C TRP A 111 -10.59 -1.91 -10.47
N PRO A 112 -11.04 -1.15 -11.49
CA PRO A 112 -11.99 -1.67 -12.48
C PRO A 112 -11.51 -2.92 -13.23
N LEU A 113 -10.20 -3.10 -13.39
CA LEU A 113 -9.60 -4.24 -14.07
C LEU A 113 -9.54 -5.50 -13.18
N ILE A 114 -9.52 -5.32 -11.86
CA ILE A 114 -9.32 -6.41 -10.89
C ILE A 114 -10.51 -6.62 -9.93
N GLU A 115 -11.55 -5.79 -10.00
CA GLU A 115 -12.71 -5.79 -9.10
C GLU A 115 -13.42 -7.15 -9.04
N SER A 116 -13.53 -7.82 -10.19
CA SER A 116 -14.12 -9.16 -10.30
C SER A 116 -13.38 -10.21 -9.46
N PHE A 117 -12.10 -9.97 -9.14
CA PHE A 117 -11.26 -10.82 -8.31
C PHE A 117 -11.17 -10.34 -6.85
N SER A 118 -11.94 -9.34 -6.43
CA SER A 118 -11.88 -8.76 -5.08
C SER A 118 -12.01 -9.77 -3.92
N GLY A 119 -12.66 -10.93 -4.15
CA GLY A 119 -12.73 -12.02 -3.17
C GLY A 119 -11.42 -12.79 -2.96
N LEU A 120 -10.45 -12.66 -3.88
CA LEU A 120 -9.13 -13.30 -3.83
C LEU A 120 -8.03 -12.35 -3.32
N ILE A 121 -8.30 -11.05 -3.28
CA ILE A 121 -7.36 -10.04 -2.77
C ILE A 121 -7.43 -10.02 -1.24
N ARG A 122 -6.28 -10.22 -0.60
CA ARG A 122 -6.11 -10.18 0.85
C ARG A 122 -5.25 -8.97 1.21
N PRO A 123 -5.80 -7.95 1.88
CA PRO A 123 -5.04 -6.75 2.20
C PRO A 123 -3.90 -7.05 3.18
N VAL A 124 -2.71 -6.58 2.86
CA VAL A 124 -1.52 -6.62 3.74
C VAL A 124 -1.23 -5.24 4.34
N ASP A 125 -1.71 -4.15 3.73
CA ASP A 125 -1.65 -2.83 4.36
C ASP A 125 -2.28 -2.89 5.77
N SER A 126 -1.63 -2.31 6.78
CA SER A 126 -1.95 -2.52 8.18
C SER A 126 -3.37 -2.09 8.51
N GLU A 127 -3.78 -0.93 8.01
CA GLU A 127 -5.07 -0.31 8.24
C GLU A 127 -6.18 -1.15 7.58
N HIS A 128 -6.00 -1.58 6.33
CA HIS A 128 -7.00 -2.38 5.61
C HIS A 128 -7.05 -3.82 6.10
N ASN A 129 -5.92 -4.41 6.48
CA ASN A 129 -5.92 -5.71 7.13
C ASN A 129 -6.69 -5.64 8.46
N ALA A 130 -6.46 -4.59 9.25
CA ALA A 130 -7.17 -4.36 10.50
C ALA A 130 -8.68 -4.14 10.25
N LEU A 131 -9.06 -3.32 9.28
CA LEU A 131 -10.46 -3.12 8.86
C LEU A 131 -11.13 -4.42 8.41
N TRP A 132 -10.41 -5.23 7.63
CA TRP A 132 -10.90 -6.53 7.17
C TRP A 132 -11.19 -7.46 8.36
N ARG A 133 -10.32 -7.48 9.37
CA ARG A 133 -10.47 -8.29 10.58
C ARG A 133 -11.63 -7.85 11.48
N ILE A 134 -11.90 -6.55 11.57
CA ILE A 134 -12.94 -6.02 12.46
C ILE A 134 -14.30 -5.81 11.78
N GLY A 135 -14.45 -6.32 10.55
CA GLY A 135 -15.75 -6.44 9.89
C GLY A 135 -16.15 -5.23 9.05
N ALA A 136 -15.20 -4.49 8.48
CA ALA A 136 -15.48 -3.33 7.61
C ALA A 136 -16.28 -3.67 6.34
N LYS A 137 -16.31 -4.94 5.91
CA LYS A 137 -17.16 -5.44 4.80
C LYS A 137 -18.53 -5.97 5.28
N GLY A 138 -18.82 -5.89 6.58
CA GLY A 138 -20.02 -6.43 7.20
C GLY A 138 -21.28 -5.59 6.97
N HIS A 139 -22.43 -6.15 7.33
CA HIS A 139 -23.69 -5.40 7.32
C HIS A 139 -23.71 -4.35 8.43
N GLY A 140 -24.40 -3.23 8.17
CA GLY A 140 -24.61 -2.18 9.17
C GLY A 140 -23.39 -1.28 9.41
N VAL A 141 -22.34 -1.35 8.57
CA VAL A 141 -21.21 -0.41 8.62
C VAL A 141 -21.71 1.00 8.27
N LYS A 142 -21.50 1.93 9.21
CA LYS A 142 -21.83 3.35 9.08
C LYS A 142 -20.64 4.14 8.58
N SER A 143 -19.49 3.99 9.24
CA SER A 143 -18.26 4.73 8.91
C SER A 143 -17.02 3.89 9.16
N ILE A 144 -16.00 4.10 8.33
CA ILE A 144 -14.68 3.51 8.41
C ILE A 144 -13.67 4.60 8.74
N TYR A 145 -12.73 4.31 9.63
CA TYR A 145 -11.65 5.22 9.97
C TYR A 145 -10.31 4.61 9.58
N VAL A 146 -9.66 5.23 8.60
CA VAL A 146 -8.27 4.93 8.22
C VAL A 146 -7.36 5.69 9.18
N VAL A 147 -6.53 4.97 9.92
CA VAL A 147 -5.69 5.55 10.97
C VAL A 147 -4.34 5.94 10.40
N GLY A 148 -3.81 7.10 10.77
CA GLY A 148 -2.48 7.54 10.36
C GLY A 148 -1.63 8.02 11.53
N SER A 149 -0.30 7.87 11.42
CA SER A 149 0.64 8.36 12.44
C SER A 149 0.75 9.90 12.48
N GLY A 150 0.32 10.57 11.40
CA GLY A 150 0.56 11.98 11.12
C GLY A 150 1.87 12.26 10.36
N GLY A 151 2.75 11.27 10.21
CA GLY A 151 4.04 11.43 9.55
C GLY A 151 5.07 12.23 10.35
N SER A 152 6.26 12.42 9.75
CA SER A 152 7.40 13.13 10.35
C SER A 152 7.15 14.62 10.56
N LEU A 153 6.29 15.23 9.74
CA LEU A 153 5.98 16.66 9.78
C LEU A 153 4.80 17.01 10.70
N ARG A 154 4.18 16.04 11.39
CA ARG A 154 2.94 16.23 12.17
C ARG A 154 2.97 17.36 13.20
N ASP A 155 4.16 17.75 13.67
CA ASP A 155 4.36 18.81 14.67
C ASP A 155 4.91 20.12 14.06
N LYS A 156 5.10 20.17 12.74
CA LYS A 156 5.65 21.33 12.01
C LYS A 156 4.57 22.31 11.58
N ASN A 157 4.84 23.61 11.72
CA ASN A 157 3.94 24.64 11.19
C ASN A 157 4.03 24.73 9.65
N ARG A 158 3.18 25.55 9.01
CA ARG A 158 3.12 25.65 7.54
C ARG A 158 4.44 26.10 6.90
N GLU A 159 5.14 27.05 7.49
CA GLU A 159 6.43 27.55 6.98
C GLU A 159 7.54 26.49 7.11
N GLU A 160 7.53 25.74 8.22
CA GLU A 160 8.45 24.62 8.42
C GLU A 160 8.16 23.47 7.46
N ILE A 161 6.89 23.16 7.18
CA ILE A 161 6.50 22.16 6.18
C ILE A 161 7.03 22.60 4.82
N GLU A 162 6.74 23.83 4.39
CA GLU A 162 7.12 24.37 3.08
C GLU A 162 8.63 24.35 2.82
N ASN A 163 9.45 24.43 3.87
CA ASN A 163 10.91 24.39 3.78
C ASN A 163 11.52 23.06 4.25
N ALA A 164 10.71 22.01 4.40
CA ALA A 164 11.18 20.72 4.89
C ALA A 164 12.24 20.10 3.97
N THR A 165 13.31 19.55 4.56
CA THR A 165 14.35 18.83 3.81
C THR A 165 13.96 17.37 3.59
N LEU A 166 14.63 16.71 2.63
CA LEU A 166 14.46 15.27 2.40
C LEU A 166 14.71 14.46 3.68
N ASP A 167 15.77 14.77 4.44
CA ASP A 167 16.08 14.06 5.68
C ASP A 167 15.00 14.23 6.74
N GLN A 168 14.40 15.42 6.86
CA GLN A 168 13.28 15.66 7.77
C GLN A 168 12.05 14.86 7.36
N VAL A 169 11.73 14.86 6.06
CA VAL A 169 10.61 14.09 5.51
C VAL A 169 10.80 12.59 5.74
N LEU A 170 12.01 12.06 5.51
CA LEU A 170 12.32 10.63 5.65
C LEU A 170 12.51 10.15 7.11
N SER A 171 12.43 11.04 8.10
CA SER A 171 12.60 10.70 9.52
C SER A 171 11.27 10.30 10.19
N HIS A 172 10.72 9.14 9.83
CA HIS A 172 9.42 8.71 10.33
C HIS A 172 9.44 8.33 11.85
N PRO A 173 8.48 8.80 12.67
CA PRO A 173 8.54 8.66 14.13
C PRO A 173 8.12 7.29 14.69
N VAL A 174 7.45 6.45 13.89
CA VAL A 174 6.86 5.17 14.34
C VAL A 174 7.40 3.98 13.54
N TRP A 175 7.22 4.03 12.22
CA TRP A 175 7.55 2.95 11.31
C TRP A 175 8.92 3.08 10.64
N ASN A 176 9.59 1.95 10.39
CA ASN A 176 10.75 1.87 9.51
C ASN A 176 10.31 1.34 8.13
N MET A 177 10.25 2.23 7.14
CA MET A 177 9.63 1.95 5.84
C MET A 177 10.51 2.39 4.66
N GLY A 178 10.07 2.07 3.44
CA GLY A 178 10.70 2.59 2.22
C GLY A 178 10.56 4.12 2.11
N PRO A 179 11.44 4.78 1.34
CA PRO A 179 11.49 6.24 1.31
C PRO A 179 10.25 6.87 0.66
N LYS A 180 9.63 6.23 -0.36
CA LYS A 180 8.38 6.71 -0.99
C LYS A 180 7.21 6.77 0.00
N VAL A 181 6.85 5.64 0.61
CA VAL A 181 5.77 5.61 1.63
C VAL A 181 6.07 6.52 2.83
N THR A 182 7.34 6.74 3.14
CA THR A 182 7.73 7.68 4.20
C THR A 182 7.45 9.12 3.81
N PHE A 183 7.80 9.50 2.57
CA PHE A 183 7.45 10.79 1.98
C PHE A 183 5.93 10.99 1.95
N ASP A 184 5.18 10.00 1.47
CA ASP A 184 3.73 10.08 1.41
C ASP A 184 3.10 10.25 2.80
N SER A 185 3.65 9.56 3.80
CA SER A 185 3.19 9.64 5.19
C SER A 185 3.42 11.04 5.77
N ALA A 186 4.55 11.68 5.46
CA ALA A 186 4.89 13.02 5.91
C ALA A 186 3.88 14.10 5.46
N PHE A 187 3.25 13.91 4.29
CA PHE A 187 2.26 14.83 3.75
C PHE A 187 0.81 14.33 3.90
N LEU A 188 0.57 13.16 4.48
CA LEU A 188 -0.71 12.44 4.49
C LEU A 188 -1.21 11.99 3.10
N ILE A 189 -0.37 12.04 2.06
CA ILE A 189 -0.67 11.45 0.74
C ILE A 189 -0.91 9.94 0.90
N ASN A 190 -0.17 9.29 1.81
CA ASN A 190 -0.33 7.86 2.07
C ASN A 190 -1.76 7.55 2.52
N LYS A 191 -2.30 8.34 3.47
CA LYS A 191 -3.68 8.15 3.94
C LYS A 191 -4.70 8.52 2.87
N SER A 192 -4.41 9.49 2.00
CA SER A 192 -5.24 9.78 0.83
C SER A 192 -5.38 8.57 -0.11
N MET A 193 -4.29 7.86 -0.42
CA MET A 193 -4.36 6.64 -1.22
C MET A 193 -5.13 5.53 -0.50
N GLU A 194 -4.91 5.39 0.80
CA GLU A 194 -5.58 4.38 1.62
C GLU A 194 -7.10 4.62 1.77
N VAL A 195 -7.56 5.87 1.67
CA VAL A 195 -8.99 6.20 1.55
C VAL A 195 -9.59 5.61 0.28
N ILE A 196 -8.91 5.75 -0.86
CA ILE A 196 -9.33 5.16 -2.14
C ILE A 196 -9.35 3.63 -2.01
N GLU A 197 -8.29 3.06 -1.46
CA GLU A 197 -8.18 1.62 -1.25
C GLU A 197 -9.29 1.07 -0.34
N ALA A 198 -9.60 1.75 0.77
CA ALA A 198 -10.68 1.35 1.67
C ALA A 198 -12.06 1.44 1.00
N SER A 199 -12.27 2.45 0.14
CA SER A 199 -13.51 2.58 -0.64
C SER A 199 -13.76 1.35 -1.50
N HIS A 200 -12.70 0.85 -2.14
CA HIS A 200 -12.74 -0.32 -3.00
C HIS A 200 -12.87 -1.63 -2.21
N LEU A 201 -11.93 -1.91 -1.29
CA LEU A 201 -11.88 -3.19 -0.57
C LEU A 201 -13.13 -3.45 0.28
N PHE A 202 -13.73 -2.40 0.84
CA PHE A 202 -14.87 -2.49 1.75
C PHE A 202 -16.18 -1.96 1.16
N ASN A 203 -16.21 -1.67 -0.16
CA ASN A 203 -17.39 -1.16 -0.87
C ASN A 203 -18.07 0.01 -0.13
N SER A 204 -17.24 0.94 0.35
CA SER A 204 -17.67 2.07 1.16
C SER A 204 -17.59 3.35 0.35
N ARG A 205 -18.63 4.19 0.43
CA ARG A 205 -18.61 5.50 -0.24
C ARG A 205 -17.54 6.40 0.41
N GLY A 206 -16.95 7.31 -0.36
CA GLY A 206 -15.92 8.21 0.15
C GLY A 206 -16.33 8.98 1.41
N GLU A 207 -17.59 9.42 1.50
CA GLU A 207 -18.19 10.10 2.67
C GLU A 207 -18.23 9.25 3.94
N GLN A 208 -18.20 7.92 3.80
CA GLN A 208 -18.20 6.98 4.93
C GLN A 208 -16.80 6.74 5.47
N ILE A 209 -15.75 7.23 4.80
CA ILE A 209 -14.37 6.98 5.15
C ILE A 209 -13.80 8.28 5.73
N SER A 210 -13.08 8.19 6.84
CA SER A 210 -12.44 9.34 7.46
C SER A 210 -11.02 9.01 7.90
N ILE A 211 -10.13 9.98 7.79
CA ILE A 211 -8.77 9.86 8.32
C ILE A 211 -8.77 10.29 9.79
N VAL A 212 -8.11 9.51 10.65
CA VAL A 212 -7.87 9.88 12.06
C VAL A 212 -6.39 9.73 12.38
N ILE A 213 -5.88 10.58 13.27
CA ILE A 213 -4.48 10.57 13.67
C ILE A 213 -4.35 9.85 15.01
N GLU A 214 -3.54 8.80 15.04
CA GLU A 214 -3.12 8.09 16.24
C GLU A 214 -1.59 8.01 16.24
N ARG A 215 -0.97 8.69 17.20
CA ARG A 215 0.46 9.00 17.13
C ARG A 215 1.38 7.83 17.48
N THR A 216 0.89 6.81 18.17
CA THR A 216 1.70 5.66 18.63
C THR A 216 1.75 4.51 17.63
N GLY A 217 0.88 4.50 16.61
CA GLY A 217 0.78 3.43 15.61
C GLY A 217 0.23 2.13 16.19
N SER A 218 -0.55 2.25 17.27
CA SER A 218 -1.07 1.11 18.02
C SER A 218 -2.50 0.77 17.63
N ILE A 219 -3.31 1.77 17.31
CA ILE A 219 -4.63 1.55 16.73
C ILE A 219 -4.46 1.58 15.21
N HIS A 220 -4.89 0.52 14.52
CA HIS A 220 -4.76 0.41 13.06
C HIS A 220 -6.07 0.67 12.33
N ALA A 221 -7.22 0.44 12.98
CA ALA A 221 -8.52 0.65 12.36
C ALA A 221 -9.64 0.86 13.36
N LEU A 222 -10.67 1.62 12.94
CA LEU A 222 -11.95 1.71 13.63
C LEU A 222 -13.09 1.58 12.62
N VAL A 223 -14.18 0.94 13.04
CA VAL A 223 -15.42 0.81 12.27
C VAL A 223 -16.61 1.12 13.16
N ASP A 224 -17.45 2.07 12.72
CA ASP A 224 -18.72 2.39 13.35
C ASP A 224 -19.86 1.64 12.69
N PHE A 225 -20.82 1.22 13.51
CA PHE A 225 -22.03 0.57 13.06
C PHE A 225 -23.26 1.45 13.29
N VAL A 226 -24.33 1.17 12.52
CA VAL A 226 -25.59 1.92 12.56
C VAL A 226 -26.33 1.80 13.91
N ASP A 227 -26.00 0.79 14.72
CA ASP A 227 -26.55 0.58 16.07
C ASP A 227 -25.83 1.41 17.15
N GLY A 228 -24.80 2.17 16.77
CA GLY A 228 -24.00 2.98 17.69
C GLY A 228 -22.81 2.26 18.32
N SER A 229 -22.58 0.98 17.99
CA SER A 229 -21.39 0.25 18.39
C SER A 229 -20.17 0.60 17.52
N ARG A 230 -18.97 0.31 18.04
CA ARG A 230 -17.70 0.53 17.37
C ARG A 230 -16.76 -0.64 17.62
N ASN A 231 -16.16 -1.16 16.56
CA ASN A 231 -14.99 -2.03 16.66
C ASN A 231 -13.71 -1.23 16.51
N VAL A 232 -12.69 -1.61 17.28
CA VAL A 232 -11.34 -1.01 17.23
C VAL A 232 -10.33 -2.14 17.15
N PHE A 233 -9.39 -2.05 16.21
CA PHE A 233 -8.27 -2.98 16.11
C PHE A 233 -7.01 -2.35 16.70
N PHE A 234 -6.41 -3.02 17.68
CA PHE A 234 -5.15 -2.63 18.30
C PHE A 234 -4.10 -3.73 18.17
N SER A 235 -2.87 -3.34 17.85
CA SER A 235 -1.68 -4.19 17.93
C SER A 235 -0.41 -3.37 17.97
N LYS A 236 0.72 -3.99 18.30
CA LYS A 236 2.04 -3.36 18.10
C LYS A 236 2.20 -2.91 16.63
N PRO A 237 2.94 -1.82 16.36
CA PRO A 237 3.25 -1.40 15.00
C PRO A 237 4.23 -2.37 14.35
N THR A 238 3.71 -3.45 13.74
CA THR A 238 4.49 -4.45 13.01
C THR A 238 3.71 -4.98 11.81
N MET A 239 4.40 -5.21 10.68
CA MET A 239 3.79 -5.82 9.50
C MET A 239 3.71 -7.35 9.59
N LEU A 240 4.37 -7.99 10.57
CA LEU A 240 4.29 -9.44 10.73
C LEU A 240 2.85 -9.91 10.94
N ILE A 241 2.05 -9.13 11.69
CA ILE A 241 0.65 -9.43 11.98
C ILE A 241 -0.22 -9.43 10.70
N PRO A 242 -0.29 -8.34 9.91
CA PRO A 242 -1.11 -8.34 8.70
C PRO A 242 -0.62 -9.33 7.65
N ILE A 243 0.70 -9.49 7.48
CA ILE A 243 1.28 -10.47 6.55
C ILE A 243 0.86 -11.90 6.93
N ALA A 244 1.05 -12.29 8.20
CA ALA A 244 0.70 -13.64 8.65
C ALA A 244 -0.81 -13.90 8.54
N TYR A 245 -1.64 -12.91 8.84
CA TYR A 245 -3.09 -13.04 8.69
C TYR A 245 -3.49 -13.21 7.22
N ALA A 246 -2.94 -12.41 6.31
CA ALA A 246 -3.23 -12.54 4.88
C ALA A 246 -2.80 -13.91 4.33
N LEU A 247 -1.62 -14.40 4.71
CA LEU A 247 -1.13 -15.73 4.30
C LEU A 247 -1.99 -16.88 4.84
N SER A 248 -2.39 -16.81 6.12
CA SER A 248 -3.07 -17.91 6.81
C SER A 248 -4.59 -17.83 6.81
N TYR A 249 -5.17 -16.76 6.25
CA TYR A 249 -6.62 -16.54 6.24
C TYR A 249 -7.38 -17.80 5.80
N PRO A 250 -8.43 -18.22 6.55
CA PRO A 250 -9.07 -17.52 7.67
C PRO A 250 -8.47 -17.80 9.07
N SER A 251 -7.36 -18.55 9.15
CA SER A 251 -6.71 -18.87 10.42
C SER A 251 -5.92 -17.70 10.98
N ILE A 252 -5.66 -17.72 12.29
CA ILE A 252 -4.74 -16.80 12.97
C ILE A 252 -3.55 -17.62 13.46
N LEU A 253 -2.33 -17.20 13.10
CA LEU A 253 -1.11 -17.87 13.54
C LEU A 253 -0.62 -17.29 14.88
N PRO A 254 -0.03 -18.12 15.75
CA PRO A 254 0.60 -17.67 16.99
C PRO A 254 1.94 -17.02 16.65
N LEU A 255 1.91 -15.73 16.32
CA LEU A 255 3.13 -14.94 16.24
C LEU A 255 3.56 -14.61 17.67
N ASP A 256 4.68 -15.16 18.14
CA ASP A 256 5.34 -14.75 19.39
C ASP A 256 5.90 -13.31 19.29
N VAL A 257 5.14 -12.38 18.72
CA VAL A 257 5.39 -10.95 18.88
C VAL A 257 5.13 -10.71 20.36
N GLU A 258 6.18 -10.39 21.12
CA GLU A 258 6.11 -10.09 22.56
C GLU A 258 4.76 -9.47 22.90
N THR A 259 4.05 -10.12 23.83
CA THR A 259 2.67 -9.84 24.21
C THR A 259 2.36 -8.35 24.16
N ILE A 260 1.19 -8.02 23.60
CA ILE A 260 0.52 -6.73 23.79
C ILE A 260 0.85 -6.19 25.19
N MET A 261 1.31 -4.93 25.28
CA MET A 261 1.41 -4.20 26.55
C MET A 261 0.13 -4.48 27.33
N GLN A 262 0.26 -4.93 28.58
CA GLN A 262 -0.89 -5.38 29.35
C GLN A 262 -1.92 -4.24 29.41
N PRO A 263 -3.23 -4.49 29.36
CA PRO A 263 -4.24 -3.43 29.50
C PRO A 263 -4.09 -2.58 30.77
N SER A 264 -3.37 -3.11 31.78
CA SER A 264 -2.99 -2.42 33.02
C SER A 264 -1.82 -1.44 32.87
N ASP A 265 -1.05 -1.52 31.80
CA ASP A 265 -0.07 -0.51 31.45
C ASP A 265 -0.85 0.77 31.13
N ALA A 266 -0.44 1.91 31.69
CA ALA A 266 -1.17 3.18 31.55
C ALA A 266 -1.21 3.65 30.10
N LEU A 267 -2.18 3.14 29.32
CA LEU A 267 -2.33 3.41 27.90
C LEU A 267 -3.33 4.55 27.72
N GLY A 268 -2.80 5.74 27.41
CA GLY A 268 -3.57 6.84 26.87
C GLY A 268 -3.52 6.80 25.34
N TYR A 269 -4.53 6.19 24.70
CA TYR A 269 -4.69 6.34 23.25
C TYR A 269 -5.44 7.63 22.96
N ARG A 270 -4.92 8.41 22.01
CA ARG A 270 -5.53 9.66 21.57
C ARG A 270 -5.76 9.61 20.07
N LEU A 271 -7.01 9.86 19.69
CA LEU A 271 -7.43 10.00 18.31
C LEU A 271 -7.70 11.48 18.05
N ASP A 272 -6.91 12.07 17.15
CA ASP A 272 -7.06 13.45 16.72
C ASP A 272 -7.62 13.51 15.29
N LYS A 273 -8.32 14.59 14.96
CA LYS A 273 -8.66 14.88 13.56
C LYS A 273 -7.41 15.37 12.84
N PRO A 274 -7.19 14.99 11.57
CA PRO A 274 -6.13 15.59 10.76
C PRO A 274 -6.39 17.08 10.55
N ASP A 275 -5.32 17.86 10.60
CA ASP A 275 -5.35 19.28 10.27
C ASP A 275 -5.17 19.45 8.75
N PHE A 276 -6.28 19.42 8.02
CA PHE A 276 -6.25 19.55 6.55
C PHE A 276 -5.90 20.96 6.06
N ASP A 277 -5.90 21.94 6.95
CA ASP A 277 -5.41 23.28 6.63
C ASP A 277 -3.88 23.29 6.60
N ARG A 278 -3.21 22.43 7.39
CA ARG A 278 -1.76 22.20 7.32
C ARG A 278 -1.37 21.10 6.34
N PHE A 279 -2.20 20.09 6.19
CA PHE A 279 -1.96 18.91 5.35
C PHE A 279 -3.05 18.73 4.30
N PRO A 280 -3.17 19.65 3.33
CA PRO A 280 -4.22 19.58 2.31
C PRO A 280 -4.12 18.33 1.44
N TRP A 281 -2.94 17.73 1.26
CA TRP A 281 -2.76 16.49 0.51
C TRP A 281 -3.59 15.33 1.05
N GLY A 282 -3.91 15.31 2.35
CA GLY A 282 -4.75 14.29 2.98
C GLY A 282 -6.21 14.28 2.50
N LYS A 283 -6.64 15.28 1.73
CA LYS A 283 -7.98 15.32 1.10
C LYS A 283 -7.99 14.82 -0.35
N LEU A 284 -6.81 14.66 -0.98
CA LEU A 284 -6.73 14.34 -2.40
C LEU A 284 -7.32 12.96 -2.74
N GLY A 285 -7.29 12.02 -1.80
CA GLY A 285 -7.95 10.72 -1.96
C GLY A 285 -9.46 10.85 -2.16
N HIS A 286 -10.12 11.63 -1.31
CA HIS A 286 -11.55 11.93 -1.45
C HIS A 286 -11.85 12.67 -2.75
N TYR A 287 -11.02 13.66 -3.10
CA TYR A 287 -11.20 14.42 -4.33
C TYR A 287 -11.08 13.55 -5.59
N ALA A 288 -10.08 12.66 -5.63
CA ALA A 288 -9.92 11.73 -6.74
C ALA A 288 -11.05 10.68 -6.81
N LEU A 289 -11.63 10.28 -5.68
CA LEU A 289 -12.83 9.42 -5.66
C LEU A 289 -14.01 10.09 -6.39
N GLU A 290 -14.22 11.38 -6.17
CA GLU A 290 -15.32 12.16 -6.79
C GLU A 290 -15.16 12.30 -8.31
N LEU A 291 -13.93 12.42 -8.80
CA LEU A 291 -13.65 12.69 -10.22
C LEU A 291 -13.57 11.44 -11.10
N GLY A 292 -13.26 10.27 -10.53
CA GLY A 292 -13.35 8.98 -11.22
C GLY A 292 -12.03 8.23 -11.35
N TYR A 293 -12.06 7.06 -11.98
CA TYR A 293 -10.95 6.10 -11.98
C TYR A 293 -9.68 6.64 -12.64
N THR A 294 -9.79 7.34 -13.77
CA THR A 294 -8.62 7.89 -14.48
C THR A 294 -7.94 9.00 -13.68
N SER A 295 -8.70 9.78 -12.90
CA SER A 295 -8.15 10.76 -11.95
C SER A 295 -7.40 10.10 -10.79
N ARG A 296 -7.87 8.94 -10.30
CA ARG A 296 -7.16 8.17 -9.25
C ARG A 296 -5.85 7.60 -9.77
N MET A 297 -5.85 7.11 -11.00
CA MET A 297 -4.65 6.67 -11.70
C MET A 297 -3.64 7.81 -11.85
N ALA A 298 -4.09 8.97 -12.34
CA ALA A 298 -3.24 10.16 -12.48
C ALA A 298 -2.70 10.66 -11.14
N PHE A 299 -3.49 10.58 -10.05
CA PHE A 299 -3.04 10.91 -8.70
C PHE A 299 -1.85 10.06 -8.27
N SER A 300 -1.93 8.73 -8.45
CA SER A 300 -0.85 7.80 -8.11
C SER A 300 0.41 8.05 -8.94
N VAL A 301 0.26 8.21 -10.25
CA VAL A 301 1.38 8.51 -11.16
C VAL A 301 2.05 9.84 -10.81
N ALA A 302 1.27 10.88 -10.54
CA ALA A 302 1.81 12.19 -10.19
C ALA A 302 2.51 12.16 -8.82
N ASP A 303 2.06 11.34 -7.87
CA ASP A 303 2.73 11.14 -6.58
C ASP A 303 4.13 10.52 -6.73
N GLU A 304 4.27 9.49 -7.58
CA GLU A 304 5.58 8.90 -7.90
C GLU A 304 6.55 9.94 -8.47
N ILE A 305 6.08 10.79 -9.38
CA ILE A 305 6.88 11.87 -9.98
C ILE A 305 7.20 12.95 -8.94
N ALA A 306 6.24 13.33 -8.10
CA ALA A 306 6.40 14.33 -7.06
C ALA A 306 7.48 13.93 -6.05
N PHE A 307 7.54 12.65 -5.66
CA PHE A 307 8.58 12.14 -4.78
C PHE A 307 9.98 12.27 -5.40
N GLU A 308 10.14 11.91 -6.68
CA GLU A 308 11.42 12.07 -7.38
C GLU A 308 11.80 13.56 -7.55
N CYS A 309 10.83 14.43 -7.86
CA CYS A 309 11.06 15.87 -7.93
C CYS A 309 11.47 16.47 -6.58
N PHE A 310 10.88 16.00 -5.48
CA PHE A 310 11.23 16.45 -4.14
C PHE A 310 12.67 16.05 -3.76
N LYS A 311 13.07 14.80 -4.07
CA LYS A 311 14.44 14.33 -3.85
C LYS A 311 15.49 15.18 -4.56
N GLU A 312 15.19 15.54 -5.81
CA GLU A 312 16.05 16.38 -6.64
C GLU A 312 15.88 17.89 -6.37
N LYS A 313 15.08 18.26 -5.36
CA LYS A 313 14.79 19.65 -4.96
C LYS A 313 14.18 20.50 -6.07
N ILE A 314 13.48 19.87 -7.01
CA ILE A 314 12.76 20.51 -8.13
C ILE A 314 11.43 21.09 -7.63
N MET A 315 10.74 20.38 -6.73
CA MET A 315 9.45 20.82 -6.18
C MET A 315 9.54 21.01 -4.67
N LYS A 316 8.93 22.10 -4.20
CA LYS A 316 8.59 22.28 -2.77
C LYS A 316 7.23 21.64 -2.46
N PRO A 317 6.87 21.49 -1.18
CA PRO A 317 5.55 20.98 -0.79
C PRO A 317 4.40 21.68 -1.52
N SER A 318 4.30 23.01 -1.51
CA SER A 318 3.21 23.68 -2.23
C SER A 318 3.13 23.30 -3.72
N ASP A 319 4.28 23.13 -4.38
CA ASP A 319 4.33 22.71 -5.79
C ASP A 319 3.79 21.29 -5.96
N ILE A 320 4.16 20.38 -5.06
CA ILE A 320 3.64 19.01 -5.02
C ILE A 320 2.12 19.02 -4.90
N TYR A 321 1.54 19.82 -4.00
CA TYR A 321 0.09 19.90 -3.86
C TYR A 321 -0.58 20.33 -5.17
N HIS A 322 -0.11 21.43 -5.77
CA HIS A 322 -0.68 21.93 -7.02
C HIS A 322 -0.49 20.95 -8.18
N PHE A 323 0.66 20.28 -8.25
CA PHE A 323 0.97 19.28 -9.26
C PHE A 323 0.00 18.09 -9.19
N LEU A 324 -0.24 17.56 -7.99
CA LEU A 324 -1.18 16.46 -7.78
C LEU A 324 -2.62 16.87 -8.10
N VAL A 325 -3.06 18.05 -7.65
CA VAL A 325 -4.41 18.56 -7.98
C VAL A 325 -4.58 18.69 -9.49
N LYS A 326 -3.61 19.31 -10.17
CA LYS A 326 -3.63 19.45 -11.62
C LYS A 326 -3.71 18.10 -12.32
N ALA A 327 -2.92 17.11 -11.89
CA ALA A 327 -2.96 15.77 -12.45
C ALA A 327 -4.33 15.11 -12.29
N ILE A 328 -4.95 15.21 -11.11
CA ILE A 328 -6.30 14.69 -10.86
C ILE A 328 -7.31 15.33 -11.83
N GLU A 329 -7.24 16.66 -12.01
CA GLU A 329 -8.21 17.42 -12.81
C GLU A 329 -8.04 17.23 -14.32
N ASP A 330 -6.80 17.24 -14.82
CA ASP A 330 -6.49 17.09 -16.24
C ASP A 330 -6.98 15.75 -16.82
N TYR A 331 -7.07 14.72 -15.96
CA TYR A 331 -7.44 13.37 -16.34
C TYR A 331 -8.90 13.00 -16.03
N ARG A 332 -9.71 13.93 -15.50
CA ARG A 332 -11.12 13.66 -15.14
C ARG A 332 -12.02 13.30 -16.33
N ALA A 333 -11.67 13.78 -17.52
CA ALA A 333 -12.44 13.57 -18.75
C ALA A 333 -11.83 12.50 -19.67
N ILE A 334 -10.73 11.87 -19.24
CA ILE A 334 -10.07 10.80 -20.00
C ILE A 334 -10.72 9.47 -19.62
N SER A 335 -11.14 8.70 -20.63
CA SER A 335 -11.72 7.37 -20.42
C SER A 335 -10.75 6.44 -19.70
N TYR A 336 -11.29 5.63 -18.80
CA TYR A 336 -10.53 4.61 -18.13
C TYR A 336 -10.25 3.43 -19.08
N PRO A 337 -9.06 2.81 -19.07
CA PRO A 337 -8.70 1.67 -19.92
C PRO A 337 -9.60 0.45 -19.69
N GLU A 338 -9.84 -0.34 -20.74
CA GLU A 338 -10.65 -1.57 -20.66
C GLU A 338 -9.80 -2.84 -20.51
N SER A 339 -8.48 -2.72 -20.66
CA SER A 339 -7.54 -3.84 -20.50
C SER A 339 -6.26 -3.42 -19.79
N ILE A 340 -5.52 -4.40 -19.25
CA ILE A 340 -4.21 -4.17 -18.62
C ILE A 340 -3.20 -3.59 -19.61
N THR A 341 -3.26 -4.00 -20.87
CA THR A 341 -2.39 -3.45 -21.93
C THR A 341 -2.66 -1.97 -22.17
N GLU A 342 -3.93 -1.60 -22.31
CA GLU A 342 -4.33 -0.19 -22.44
C GLU A 342 -3.97 0.62 -21.19
N TYR A 343 -4.13 0.03 -20.00
CA TYR A 343 -3.69 0.64 -18.75
C TYR A 343 -2.21 0.99 -18.76
N PHE A 344 -1.33 0.06 -19.12
CA PHE A 344 0.11 0.35 -19.19
C PHE A 344 0.43 1.40 -20.26
N SER A 345 -0.27 1.39 -21.40
CA SER A 345 -0.12 2.43 -22.43
C SER A 345 -0.48 3.81 -21.89
N LEU A 346 -1.66 3.94 -21.28
CA LEU A 346 -2.13 5.21 -20.72
C LEU A 346 -1.22 5.68 -19.58
N ARG A 347 -0.77 4.76 -18.73
CA ARG A 347 0.15 5.07 -17.62
C ARG A 347 1.47 5.61 -18.14
N HIS A 348 2.03 4.98 -19.18
CA HIS A 348 3.25 5.43 -19.81
C HIS A 348 3.08 6.84 -20.40
N ASP A 349 1.99 7.10 -21.11
CA ASP A 349 1.68 8.42 -21.66
C ASP A 349 1.51 9.49 -20.57
N MET A 350 0.88 9.14 -19.44
CA MET A 350 0.78 10.00 -18.25
C MET A 350 2.17 10.38 -17.73
N ILE A 351 3.03 9.39 -17.52
CA ILE A 351 4.40 9.58 -17.02
C ILE A 351 5.19 10.50 -17.96
N GLU A 352 5.19 10.22 -19.26
CA GLU A 352 5.93 11.02 -20.24
C GLU A 352 5.43 12.46 -20.32
N LYS A 353 4.10 12.66 -20.33
CA LYS A 353 3.49 13.99 -20.34
C LYS A 353 3.85 14.77 -19.07
N MET A 354 3.69 14.16 -17.90
CA MET A 354 3.97 14.79 -16.62
C MET A 354 5.46 15.14 -16.48
N TRP A 355 6.39 14.26 -16.85
CA TRP A 355 7.81 14.59 -16.87
C TRP A 355 8.16 15.69 -17.86
N LYS A 356 7.48 15.76 -19.01
CA LYS A 356 7.65 16.87 -19.95
C LYS A 356 7.23 18.20 -19.33
N GLU A 357 6.15 18.22 -18.55
CA GLU A 357 5.72 19.41 -17.80
C GLU A 357 6.74 19.79 -16.72
N VAL A 358 7.23 18.83 -15.94
CA VAL A 358 8.27 19.06 -14.91
C VAL A 358 9.54 19.64 -15.53
N ARG A 359 9.99 19.13 -16.68
CA ARG A 359 11.19 19.62 -17.39
C ARG A 359 11.04 21.03 -17.96
N ALA A 360 9.83 21.58 -18.00
CA ALA A 360 9.56 22.93 -18.49
C ALA A 360 9.54 24.00 -17.38
N ILE A 361 9.63 23.57 -16.11
CA ILE A 361 9.81 24.40 -14.91
C ILE A 361 11.29 24.65 -14.71
#